data_AF-A0A845DDH7-F1
#
_entry.id   AF-A0A845DDH7-F1
#
_cell.length_a   1.000
_cell.length_b   1.000
_cell.length_c   1.000
_cell.angle_alpha   90.00
_cell.angle_beta   90.00
_cell.angle_gamma   90.00
#
_symmetry.space_group_name_H-M   'P 1'
#
loop_
_entity.id
_entity.type
_entity.pdbx_description
1 polymer ?
#
loop_
_entity_poly.entity_id
_entity_poly.type
_entity_poly.pdbx_seq_one_letter_code
_entity_poly.pdbx_strand_id
1 'polypeptide(L)' 'MEVVDRLLTGTSPIKVYREYRGLSQKELAAATDISPIYLSQIETGRRFGSAKTLASIAQALDVSLDDLV' A
#
# COMPACT_ATOMS: atom_id res chain seq x y z
N MET A 1 4.25 0.87 -18.61
CA MET A 1 3.96 2.05 -17.78
C MET A 1 4.80 1.89 -16.53
N GLU A 2 5.72 2.80 -16.29
CA GLU A 2 6.73 2.67 -15.25
C GLU A 2 6.09 2.88 -13.86
N VAL A 3 6.54 2.16 -12.84
CA VAL A 3 6.08 2.35 -11.44
C VAL A 3 6.22 3.82 -11.03
N VAL A 4 7.29 4.46 -11.51
CA VAL A 4 7.62 5.87 -11.33
C VAL A 4 6.51 6.79 -11.83
N ASP A 5 5.98 6.55 -13.04
CA ASP A 5 4.91 7.38 -13.63
C ASP A 5 3.65 7.38 -12.75
N ARG A 6 3.31 6.22 -12.16
CA ARG A 6 2.10 6.08 -11.34
C ARG A 6 2.25 6.75 -9.97
N LEU A 7 3.44 6.73 -9.38
CA LEU A 7 3.72 7.46 -8.15
C LEU A 7 3.60 8.98 -8.36
N LEU A 8 4.00 9.47 -9.54
CA LEU A 8 3.94 10.90 -9.88
C LEU A 8 2.52 11.42 -10.20
N THR A 9 1.53 10.54 -10.39
CA THR A 9 0.15 10.92 -10.74
C THR A 9 -0.79 11.06 -9.54
N GLY A 10 -0.28 10.97 -8.30
CA GLY A 10 -1.09 11.04 -7.09
C GLY A 10 -1.85 9.74 -6.79
N THR A 11 -1.48 8.63 -7.43
CA THR A 11 -1.95 7.30 -7.04
C THR A 11 -1.32 6.92 -5.71
N SER A 12 -2.10 6.34 -4.78
CA SER A 12 -1.56 5.84 -3.51
C SER A 12 -0.33 4.93 -3.75
N PRO A 13 0.83 5.23 -3.13
CA PRO A 13 2.03 4.42 -3.30
C PRO A 13 1.81 2.95 -2.94
N ILE A 14 1.03 2.70 -1.88
CA ILE A 14 0.63 1.35 -1.44
C ILE A 14 -0.05 0.59 -2.57
N LYS A 15 -0.99 1.23 -3.27
CA LYS A 15 -1.70 0.60 -4.41
C LYS A 15 -0.75 0.31 -5.55
N VAL A 16 0.15 1.25 -5.87
CA VAL A 16 1.13 1.10 -6.95
C VAL A 16 2.05 -0.09 -6.69
N TYR A 17 2.68 -0.13 -5.51
CA TYR A 17 3.58 -1.22 -5.13
C TYR A 17 2.85 -2.55 -5.01
N ARG A 18 1.63 -2.58 -4.43
CA ARG A 18 0.82 -3.80 -4.36
C ARG A 18 0.58 -4.40 -5.75
N GLU A 19 0.15 -3.58 -6.70
CA GLU A 19 -0.10 -4.02 -8.08
C GLU A 19 1.19 -4.41 -8.80
N TYR A 20 2.29 -3.70 -8.56
CA TYR A 20 3.61 -4.06 -9.09
C TYR A 20 4.09 -5.43 -8.57
N ARG A 21 3.81 -5.76 -7.30
CA ARG A 21 4.08 -7.07 -6.70
C ARG A 21 3.05 -8.16 -7.10
N GLY A 22 2.05 -7.82 -7.90
CA GLY A 22 1.01 -8.74 -8.34
C GLY A 22 0.03 -9.17 -7.23
N LEU A 23 -0.01 -8.44 -6.11
CA LEU A 23 -0.86 -8.76 -4.97
C LEU A 23 -2.27 -8.18 -5.13
N SER A 24 -3.29 -8.94 -4.74
CA SER A 24 -4.63 -8.42 -4.51
C SER A 24 -4.72 -7.68 -3.17
N GLN A 25 -5.75 -6.84 -3.00
CA GLN A 25 -6.01 -6.20 -1.70
C GLN A 25 -6.24 -7.22 -0.58
N LYS A 26 -6.83 -8.38 -0.89
CA LYS A 26 -7.06 -9.44 0.10
C LYS A 26 -5.75 -10.07 0.57
N GLU A 27 -4.82 -10.32 -0.35
CA GLU A 27 -3.51 -10.92 -0.02
C GLU A 27 -2.66 -9.96 0.82
N LEU A 28 -2.57 -8.68 0.43
CA LEU A 28 -1.84 -7.69 1.23
C LEU A 28 -2.48 -7.48 2.61
N ALA A 29 -3.81 -7.43 2.68
CA ALA A 29 -4.52 -7.28 3.95
C ALA A 29 -4.27 -8.47 4.88
N ALA A 30 -4.27 -9.70 4.35
CA ALA A 30 -3.93 -10.89 5.11
C ALA A 30 -2.47 -10.89 5.59
N ALA A 31 -1.53 -10.46 4.74
CA ALA A 31 -0.11 -10.38 5.09
C ALA A 31 0.20 -9.33 6.18
N THR A 32 -0.67 -8.33 6.33
CA THR A 32 -0.46 -7.19 7.25
C THR A 32 -1.39 -7.24 8.47
N ASP A 33 -2.18 -8.31 8.61
CA ASP A 33 -3.20 -8.51 9.67
C ASP A 33 -4.19 -7.34 9.77
N ILE A 34 -4.67 -6.86 8.62
CA ILE A 34 -5.73 -5.85 8.54
C ILE A 34 -6.90 -6.32 7.68
N SER A 35 -8.05 -5.64 7.80
CA SER A 35 -9.17 -5.95 6.92
C SER A 35 -8.94 -5.40 5.50
N PRO A 36 -9.40 -6.10 4.44
CA PRO A 36 -9.35 -5.58 3.06
C PRO A 36 -10.08 -4.24 2.90
N ILE A 37 -11.14 -4.01 3.69
CA ILE A 37 -11.87 -2.74 3.71
C ILE A 37 -10.97 -1.62 4.25
N TYR A 38 -10.23 -1.88 5.32
CA TYR A 38 -9.31 -0.88 5.89
C TYR A 38 -8.16 -0.58 4.93
N LEU A 39 -7.57 -1.60 4.29
CA LEU A 39 -6.56 -1.40 3.25
C LEU A 39 -7.10 -0.53 2.10
N SER A 40 -8.31 -0.81 1.61
CA SER A 40 -8.95 -0.02 0.55
C SER A 40 -9.17 1.45 0.95
N GLN A 41 -9.52 1.72 2.21
CA GLN A 41 -9.62 3.09 2.74
C GLN A 41 -8.27 3.81 2.76
N ILE A 42 -7.18 3.09 3.02
CA ILE A 42 -5.82 3.64 2.95
C ILE A 42 -5.44 3.93 1.48
N GLU A 43 -5.66 2.98 0.57
CA GLU A 43 -5.34 3.14 -0.86
C GLU A 43 -6.14 4.26 -1.56
N THR A 44 -7.30 4.63 -1.00
CA THR A 44 -8.16 5.70 -1.52
C THR A 44 -7.99 7.02 -0.78
N GLY A 45 -7.08 7.10 0.20
CA GLY A 45 -6.85 8.31 1.00
C GLY A 45 -7.97 8.66 1.97
N ARG A 46 -8.96 7.77 2.17
CA ARG A 46 -10.07 7.97 3.12
C ARG A 46 -9.64 7.79 4.57
N ARG A 47 -8.57 7.02 4.81
CA ARG A 47 -7.93 6.89 6.13
C ARG A 47 -6.43 6.91 6.01
N PHE A 48 -5.79 7.54 6.99
CA PHE A 48 -4.36 7.38 7.22
C PHE A 48 -4.13 6.16 8.12
N GLY A 49 -3.26 5.25 7.66
CA GLY A 49 -2.80 4.14 8.47
C GLY A 49 -2.01 4.64 9.69
N SER A 50 -2.03 3.90 10.79
CA SER A 50 -1.08 4.16 11.87
C SER A 50 0.36 3.94 11.38
N ALA A 51 1.37 4.55 12.02
CA ALA A 51 2.78 4.29 11.69
C ALA A 51 3.11 2.79 11.73
N LYS A 52 2.55 2.05 12.70
CA LYS A 52 2.67 0.59 12.81
C LYS A 52 2.06 -0.13 11.60
N THR A 53 0.88 0.29 11.16
CA THR A 53 0.21 -0.28 9.98
C THR A 53 0.99 -0.01 8.70
N LEU A 54 1.45 1.22 8.51
CA LEU A 54 2.25 1.59 7.34
C LEU A 54 3.59 0.84 7.31
N ALA A 55 4.25 0.66 8.46
CA ALA A 55 5.46 -0.15 8.56
C ALA A 55 5.22 -1.62 8.20
N SER A 56 4.10 -2.21 8.66
CA SER A 56 3.69 -3.58 8.29
C SER A 56 3.45 -3.70 6.79
N ILE A 57 2.76 -2.71 6.18
CA ILE A 57 2.51 -2.66 4.74
C ILE A 57 3.83 -2.52 3.96
N ALA A 58 4.74 -1.64 4.37
CA ALA A 58 6.04 -1.47 3.74
C ALA A 58 6.84 -2.77 3.75
N GLN A 59 6.87 -3.46 4.90
CA GLN A 59 7.52 -4.76 5.03
C GLN A 59 6.90 -5.82 4.12
N ALA A 60 5.56 -5.89 4.04
CA ALA A 60 4.87 -6.84 3.17
C ALA A 60 5.05 -6.56 1.67
N LEU A 61 5.32 -5.31 1.31
CA LEU A 61 5.57 -4.87 -0.07
C LEU A 61 7.06 -4.88 -0.45
N ASP A 62 7.94 -5.18 0.51
CA ASP A 62 9.40 -5.14 0.36
C ASP A 62 9.88 -3.76 -0.16
N VAL A 63 9.48 -2.72 0.56
CA VAL A 63 9.85 -1.31 0.33
C VAL A 63 10.14 -0.61 1.67
N SER A 64 10.74 0.58 1.62
CA SER A 64 10.93 1.39 2.81
C SER A 64 9.62 2.09 3.22
N LEU A 65 9.53 2.52 4.48
CA LEU A 65 8.37 3.33 4.91
C LEU A 65 8.33 4.68 4.16
N ASP A 66 9.50 5.23 3.82
CA ASP A 66 9.64 6.49 3.09
C ASP A 66 9.05 6.40 1.67
N ASP A 67 8.97 5.19 1.10
CA ASP A 67 8.32 4.96 -0.20
C ASP A 67 6.77 5.04 -0.13
N LEU A 68 6.19 5.07 1.08
CA LEU A 68 4.73 5.07 1.29
C LEU A 68 4.14 6.39 1.80
N VAL A 69 4.99 7.36 2.20
CA VAL A 69 4.59 8.62 2.85
C VAL A 69 4.79 9.85 1.98
#